data_AF-A0A2M8L5T5-F1
#
_entry.id   AF-A0A2M8L5T5-F1
#
_cell.length_a   1.000
_cell.length_b   1.000
_cell.length_c   1.000
_cell.angle_alpha   90.00
_cell.angle_beta   90.00
_cell.angle_gamma   90.00
#
_symmetry.space_group_name_H-M   'P 1'
#
loop_
_entity.id
_entity.type
_entity.pdbx_description
1 polymer ?
#
loop_
_entity_poly.entity_id
_entity_poly.type
_entity_poly.pdbx_seq_one_letter_code
_entity_poly.pdbx_strand_id
1 'polypeptide(L)'
;MIEPASGKILALANFPSFNSNEYSEEKDFQIFQNDTIQKSFEPGSVFKPITMAAALDQGKITPQTTYFDLGCLDISGDRVCNYEERIYPGELTMTNVLEKSINTGAVFAESQLGHRNFLNYLEKFGIFEKTGIDLQWETAPPNTEFKQGREINFVTASFGQGIEMTPMQLVRAFCAIANGGKLIRPYLIETQSKISDN
;
A
#
# COMPACT_ATOMS: atom_id res chain seq x y z
N MET A 1 8.21 -4.10 11.90
CA MET A 1 7.18 -3.87 12.94
C MET A 1 7.24 -2.43 13.38
N ILE A 2 6.08 -1.81 13.57
CA ILE A 2 5.95 -0.39 13.94
C ILE A 2 4.81 -0.27 14.95
N GLU A 3 4.92 0.67 15.88
CA GLU A 3 3.82 1.07 16.76
C GLU A 3 2.89 2.03 16.01
N PRO A 4 1.61 1.67 15.73
CA PRO A 4 0.75 2.47 14.86
C PRO A 4 0.47 3.89 15.35
N ALA A 5 0.37 4.07 16.67
CA ALA A 5 0.01 5.37 17.26
C ALA A 5 1.14 6.40 17.18
N SER A 6 2.39 5.97 17.35
CA SER A 6 3.54 6.87 17.40
C SER A 6 4.35 6.90 16.11
N GLY A 7 4.40 5.79 15.36
CA GLY A 7 5.35 5.59 14.27
C GLY A 7 6.71 5.03 14.71
N LYS A 8 6.87 4.67 15.98
CA LYS A 8 8.11 4.06 16.49
C LYS A 8 8.36 2.71 15.81
N ILE A 9 9.52 2.55 15.18
CA ILE A 9 9.92 1.30 14.57
C ILE A 9 10.44 0.36 15.67
N LEU A 10 9.74 -0.75 15.87
CA LEU A 10 10.09 -1.77 16.86
C LEU A 10 11.08 -2.80 16.32
N ALA A 11 10.99 -3.07 15.01
CA ALA A 11 11.90 -3.96 14.32
C ALA A 11 11.90 -3.64 12.82
N LEU A 12 13.07 -3.63 12.20
CA LEU A 12 13.25 -3.49 10.76
C LEU A 12 14.33 -4.49 10.34
N ALA A 13 13.97 -5.41 9.46
CA ALA A 13 14.84 -6.50 9.02
C ALA A 13 14.58 -6.77 7.53
N ASN A 14 15.65 -7.08 6.80
CA ASN A 14 15.60 -7.47 5.40
C ASN A 14 16.23 -8.87 5.25
N PHE A 15 15.80 -9.61 4.23
CA PHE A 15 16.41 -10.87 3.84
C PHE A 15 16.56 -10.93 2.31
N PRO A 16 17.70 -11.39 1.78
CA PRO A 16 18.90 -11.81 2.50
C PRO A 16 19.59 -10.65 3.25
N SER A 17 20.47 -10.98 4.20
CA SER A 17 21.24 -10.01 5.01
C SER A 17 22.73 -10.37 4.97
N PHE A 18 23.59 -9.42 5.31
CA PHE A 18 25.05 -9.58 5.33
C PHE A 18 25.63 -9.45 6.74
N ASN A 19 26.86 -9.96 6.92
CA ASN A 19 27.65 -9.71 8.13
C ASN A 19 28.45 -8.42 7.97
N SER A 20 28.14 -7.38 8.76
CA SER A 20 28.82 -6.09 8.65
C SER A 20 30.32 -6.14 9.01
N ASN A 21 30.77 -7.15 9.76
CA ASN A 21 32.19 -7.35 10.05
C ASN A 21 32.98 -7.94 8.87
N GLU A 22 32.29 -8.55 7.90
CA GLU A 22 32.87 -9.24 6.75
C GLU A 22 32.31 -8.65 5.43
N TYR A 23 31.91 -7.37 5.44
CA TYR A 23 31.24 -6.73 4.30
C TYR A 23 32.05 -6.79 3.00
N SER A 24 33.38 -6.90 3.08
CA SER A 24 34.28 -7.02 1.92
C SER A 24 34.19 -8.37 1.21
N GLU A 25 33.65 -9.40 1.86
CA GLU A 25 33.48 -10.74 1.27
C GLU A 25 32.22 -10.85 0.42
N GLU A 26 31.28 -9.92 0.62
CA GLU A 26 30.03 -9.89 -0.10
C GLU A 26 30.21 -9.41 -1.54
N LYS A 27 29.63 -10.16 -2.48
CA LYS A 27 29.77 -9.90 -3.91
C LYS A 27 28.53 -9.24 -4.50
N ASP A 28 27.38 -9.43 -3.87
CA ASP A 28 26.14 -8.79 -4.29
C ASP A 28 25.94 -7.47 -3.53
N PHE A 29 26.28 -6.36 -4.18
CA PHE A 29 26.10 -5.03 -3.60
C PHE A 29 24.63 -4.69 -3.28
N GLN A 30 23.64 -5.39 -3.86
CA GLN A 30 22.23 -5.15 -3.55
C GLN A 30 21.88 -5.52 -2.11
N ILE A 31 22.60 -6.46 -1.48
CA ILE A 31 22.31 -6.88 -0.10
C ILE A 31 22.54 -5.78 0.95
N PHE A 32 23.30 -4.74 0.60
CA PHE A 32 23.52 -3.57 1.46
C PHE A 32 22.33 -2.60 1.45
N GLN A 33 21.38 -2.76 0.53
CA GLN A 33 20.20 -1.91 0.47
C GLN A 33 19.21 -2.28 1.58
N ASN A 34 18.51 -1.25 2.05
CA ASN A 34 17.38 -1.45 2.93
C ASN A 34 16.10 -1.54 2.09
N ASP A 35 15.78 -2.76 1.64
CA ASP A 35 14.61 -3.05 0.79
C ASP A 35 13.31 -2.44 1.34
N THR A 36 13.17 -2.34 2.67
CA THR A 36 12.00 -1.74 3.32
C THR A 36 11.73 -0.28 2.90
N ILE A 37 12.76 0.48 2.56
CA ILE A 37 12.67 1.92 2.23
C ILE A 37 13.26 2.30 0.87
N GLN A 38 14.04 1.40 0.25
CA GLN A 38 14.75 1.67 -1.01
C GLN A 38 14.11 0.95 -2.20
N LYS A 39 13.40 -0.16 -1.97
CA LYS A 39 12.81 -0.97 -3.03
C LYS A 39 11.32 -0.73 -3.14
N SER A 40 10.85 -0.46 -4.35
CA SER A 40 9.43 -0.42 -4.68
C SER A 40 8.94 -1.78 -5.13
N PHE A 41 7.63 -2.02 -4.95
CA PHE A 41 6.93 -3.19 -5.46
C PHE A 41 5.47 -2.85 -5.72
N GLU A 42 4.81 -3.64 -6.55
CA GLU A 42 3.36 -3.63 -6.66
C GLU A 42 2.76 -4.42 -5.48
N PRO A 43 1.91 -3.81 -4.63
CA PRO A 43 1.40 -4.46 -3.43
C PRO A 43 0.43 -5.60 -3.73
N GLY A 44 -0.27 -5.56 -4.87
CA GLY A 44 -1.37 -6.47 -5.16
C GLY A 44 -2.45 -6.40 -4.06
N SER A 45 -3.04 -7.54 -3.73
CA SER A 45 -4.26 -7.59 -2.91
C SER A 45 -4.13 -7.02 -1.49
N VAL A 46 -2.92 -6.89 -0.92
CA VAL A 46 -2.73 -6.23 0.38
C VAL A 46 -3.07 -4.73 0.33
N PHE A 47 -3.27 -4.17 -0.86
CA PHE A 47 -3.71 -2.80 -1.08
C PHE A 47 -5.23 -2.61 -0.89
N LYS A 48 -6.04 -3.66 -1.05
CA LYS A 48 -7.52 -3.56 -0.98
C LYS A 48 -8.05 -2.92 0.31
N PRO A 49 -7.46 -3.15 1.50
CA PRO A 49 -7.85 -2.42 2.71
C PRO A 49 -7.70 -0.90 2.60
N ILE A 50 -6.74 -0.39 1.83
CA ILE A 50 -6.54 1.06 1.60
C ILE A 50 -7.69 1.59 0.74
N THR A 51 -8.01 0.90 -0.37
CA THR A 51 -9.18 1.21 -1.21
C THR A 51 -10.48 1.19 -0.41
N MET A 52 -10.67 0.14 0.39
CA MET A 52 -11.86 -0.04 1.23
C MET A 52 -11.96 1.07 2.29
N ALA A 53 -10.86 1.41 2.96
CA ALA A 53 -10.81 2.49 3.95
C ALA A 53 -11.23 3.82 3.33
N ALA A 54 -10.76 4.14 2.13
CA ALA A 54 -11.11 5.38 1.43
C ALA A 54 -12.62 5.45 1.10
N ALA A 55 -13.20 4.36 0.60
CA ALA A 55 -14.62 4.29 0.26
C ALA A 55 -15.54 4.30 1.51
N LEU A 56 -15.11 3.64 2.59
CA LEU A 56 -15.81 3.66 3.89
C LEU A 56 -15.78 5.05 4.54
N ASP A 57 -14.63 5.72 4.56
CA ASP A 57 -14.47 7.04 5.18
C ASP A 57 -15.29 8.13 4.45
N GLN A 58 -15.48 7.99 3.13
CA GLN A 58 -16.38 8.84 2.35
C GLN A 58 -17.87 8.44 2.44
N GLY A 59 -18.21 7.39 3.20
CA GLY A 59 -19.57 6.89 3.34
C GLY A 59 -20.17 6.36 2.04
N LYS A 60 -19.33 5.95 1.08
CA LYS A 60 -19.77 5.45 -0.24
C LYS A 60 -20.16 3.99 -0.21
N ILE A 61 -19.61 3.26 0.74
CA ILE A 61 -19.95 1.87 1.04
C ILE A 61 -19.99 1.69 2.55
N THR A 62 -20.53 0.56 2.97
CA THR A 62 -20.48 0.04 4.34
C THR A 62 -19.93 -1.40 4.29
N PRO A 63 -19.53 -1.99 5.42
CA PRO A 63 -19.13 -3.40 5.45
C PRO A 63 -20.23 -4.36 4.95
N GLN A 64 -21.50 -3.93 4.99
CA GLN A 64 -22.69 -4.65 4.56
C GLN A 64 -23.15 -4.30 3.15
N THR A 65 -22.56 -3.29 2.50
CA THR A 65 -22.87 -3.01 1.09
C THR A 65 -22.57 -4.25 0.27
N THR A 66 -23.55 -4.67 -0.53
CA THR A 66 -23.44 -5.87 -1.36
C THR A 66 -23.11 -5.52 -2.80
N TYR A 67 -22.50 -6.47 -3.49
CA TYR A 67 -22.32 -6.45 -4.93
C TYR A 67 -22.38 -7.89 -5.49
N PHE A 68 -22.57 -8.01 -6.79
CA PHE A 68 -22.52 -9.28 -7.50
C PHE A 68 -21.18 -9.45 -8.21
N ASP A 69 -20.53 -10.58 -7.97
CA ASP A 69 -19.25 -10.88 -8.62
C ASP A 69 -19.48 -11.48 -10.01
N LEU A 70 -18.95 -10.83 -11.05
CA LEU A 70 -18.99 -11.29 -12.42
C LEU A 70 -17.76 -12.12 -12.83
N GLY A 71 -16.77 -12.26 -11.93
CA GLY A 71 -15.49 -12.93 -12.20
C GLY A 71 -14.53 -12.08 -13.01
N CYS A 72 -15.00 -11.50 -14.10
CA CYS A 72 -14.27 -10.56 -14.94
C CYS A 72 -15.14 -9.34 -15.31
N LEU A 73 -14.49 -8.22 -15.54
CA LEU A 73 -15.07 -6.95 -15.99
C LEU A 73 -14.31 -6.50 -17.23
N ASP A 74 -15.03 -6.04 -18.25
CA ASP A 74 -14.44 -5.37 -19.41
C ASP A 74 -14.55 -3.85 -19.21
N ILE A 75 -13.42 -3.18 -19.06
CA ILE A 75 -13.35 -1.75 -18.76
C ILE A 75 -12.43 -1.08 -19.77
N SER A 76 -12.97 -0.14 -20.54
CA SER A 76 -12.26 0.58 -21.61
C SER A 76 -11.55 -0.32 -22.65
N GLY A 77 -11.97 -1.58 -22.81
CA GLY A 77 -11.35 -2.57 -23.70
C GLY A 77 -10.32 -3.48 -23.02
N ASP A 78 -10.02 -3.25 -21.74
CA ASP A 78 -9.18 -4.09 -20.90
C ASP A 78 -10.03 -5.07 -20.07
N ARG A 79 -9.57 -6.31 -19.94
CA ARG A 79 -10.25 -7.36 -19.17
C ARG A 79 -9.62 -7.51 -17.80
N VAL A 80 -10.38 -7.19 -16.75
CA VAL A 80 -9.97 -7.27 -15.34
C VAL A 80 -10.67 -8.42 -14.66
N CYS A 81 -9.90 -9.39 -14.15
CA CYS A 81 -10.45 -10.61 -13.57
C CYS A 81 -10.04 -10.83 -12.11
N ASN A 82 -10.83 -11.61 -11.40
CA ASN A 82 -10.42 -12.27 -10.17
C ASN A 82 -9.31 -13.28 -10.44
N TYR A 83 -8.62 -13.69 -9.38
CA TYR A 83 -7.66 -14.79 -9.46
C TYR A 83 -8.34 -16.04 -10.05
N GLU A 84 -7.69 -16.64 -11.06
CA GLU A 84 -8.22 -17.77 -11.86
C GLU A 84 -9.59 -17.52 -12.50
N GLU A 85 -9.95 -16.26 -12.78
CA GLU A 85 -11.27 -15.87 -13.32
C GLU A 85 -12.46 -16.37 -12.46
N ARG A 86 -12.21 -16.60 -11.16
CA ARG A 86 -13.20 -17.19 -10.25
C ARG A 86 -14.41 -16.28 -10.09
N ILE A 87 -15.59 -16.91 -10.03
CA ILE A 87 -16.86 -16.26 -9.70
C ILE A 87 -17.34 -16.77 -8.34
N TYR A 88 -17.66 -15.86 -7.44
CA TYR A 88 -18.31 -16.18 -6.17
C TYR A 88 -19.84 -15.99 -6.28
N PRO A 89 -20.64 -17.02 -5.97
CA PRO A 89 -22.08 -16.96 -6.19
C PRO A 89 -22.80 -16.10 -5.15
N GLY A 90 -23.88 -15.46 -5.58
CA GLY A 90 -24.79 -14.67 -4.74
C GLY A 90 -24.34 -13.24 -4.50
N GLU A 91 -25.05 -12.55 -3.59
CA GLU A 91 -24.64 -11.23 -3.12
C GLU A 91 -23.50 -11.37 -2.11
N LEU A 92 -22.45 -10.58 -2.31
CA LEU A 92 -21.26 -10.58 -1.47
C LEU A 92 -21.12 -9.24 -0.80
N THR A 93 -20.87 -9.25 0.50
CA THR A 93 -20.62 -8.01 1.25
C THR A 93 -19.20 -7.50 1.01
N MET A 94 -18.95 -6.22 1.29
CA MET A 94 -17.58 -5.67 1.29
C MET A 94 -16.64 -6.39 2.27
N THR A 95 -17.19 -7.00 3.33
CA THR A 95 -16.43 -7.90 4.21
C THR A 95 -15.95 -9.14 3.45
N ASN A 96 -16.83 -9.77 2.66
CA ASN A 96 -16.46 -10.91 1.83
C ASN A 96 -15.46 -10.55 0.72
N VAL A 97 -15.51 -9.33 0.19
CA VAL A 97 -14.53 -8.83 -0.79
C VAL A 97 -13.11 -8.92 -0.23
N LEU A 98 -12.91 -8.45 1.01
CA LEU A 98 -11.59 -8.53 1.65
C LEU A 98 -11.23 -9.96 2.04
N GLU A 99 -12.16 -10.71 2.64
CA GLU A 99 -11.95 -12.09 3.10
C GLU A 99 -11.53 -13.03 1.95
N LYS A 100 -12.21 -12.93 0.81
CA LYS A 100 -11.97 -13.77 -0.38
C LYS A 100 -11.02 -13.13 -1.38
N SER A 101 -10.52 -11.94 -1.05
CA SER A 101 -9.66 -11.12 -1.90
C SER A 101 -10.20 -10.99 -3.33
N ILE A 102 -11.42 -10.49 -3.49
CA ILE A 102 -12.09 -10.39 -4.80
C ILE A 102 -11.67 -9.10 -5.51
N ASN A 103 -11.12 -9.18 -6.72
CA ASN A 103 -10.63 -8.02 -7.47
C ASN A 103 -11.79 -7.17 -7.96
N THR A 104 -12.80 -7.79 -8.56
CA THR A 104 -14.02 -7.10 -9.05
C THR A 104 -14.73 -6.32 -7.93
N GLY A 105 -14.67 -6.83 -6.69
CA GLY A 105 -15.22 -6.14 -5.51
C GLY A 105 -14.41 -4.92 -5.08
N ALA A 106 -13.09 -4.94 -5.24
CA ALA A 106 -12.24 -3.77 -5.01
C ALA A 106 -12.49 -2.69 -6.09
N VAL A 107 -12.65 -3.11 -7.34
CA VAL A 107 -13.07 -2.24 -8.45
C VAL A 107 -14.44 -1.63 -8.17
N PHE A 108 -15.40 -2.42 -7.69
CA PHE A 108 -16.70 -1.91 -7.26
C PHE A 108 -16.55 -0.82 -6.18
N ALA A 109 -15.80 -1.07 -5.11
CA ALA A 109 -15.56 -0.10 -4.05
C ALA A 109 -14.92 1.20 -4.57
N GLU A 110 -13.94 1.09 -5.47
CA GLU A 110 -13.29 2.24 -6.12
C GLU A 110 -14.27 3.02 -6.99
N SER A 111 -15.11 2.35 -7.78
CA SER A 111 -16.12 3.01 -8.62
C SER A 111 -17.16 3.79 -7.79
N GLN A 112 -17.56 3.28 -6.61
CA GLN A 112 -18.46 4.00 -5.70
C GLN A 112 -17.79 5.25 -5.09
N LEU A 113 -16.48 5.17 -4.84
CA LEU A 113 -15.67 6.29 -4.35
C LEU A 113 -15.43 7.36 -5.44
N GLY A 114 -15.15 6.90 -6.66
CA GLY A 114 -14.79 7.68 -7.83
C GLY A 114 -13.30 8.02 -7.88
N HIS A 115 -12.72 7.95 -9.09
CA HIS A 115 -11.28 8.10 -9.36
C HIS A 115 -10.62 9.31 -8.70
N ARG A 116 -11.27 10.48 -8.76
CA ARG A 116 -10.73 11.71 -8.16
C ARG A 116 -10.60 11.60 -6.64
N ASN A 117 -11.61 11.03 -5.97
CA ASN A 117 -11.55 10.86 -4.53
C ASN A 117 -10.55 9.76 -4.18
N PHE A 118 -10.50 8.69 -4.97
CA PHE A 118 -9.50 7.63 -4.80
C PHE A 118 -8.08 8.20 -4.84
N LEU A 119 -7.71 8.95 -5.88
CA LEU A 119 -6.43 9.64 -5.99
C LEU A 119 -6.14 10.53 -4.77
N ASN A 120 -7.10 11.35 -4.35
CA ASN A 120 -6.95 12.22 -3.18
C ASN A 120 -6.67 11.42 -1.89
N TYR A 121 -7.27 10.24 -1.72
CA TYR A 121 -6.97 9.37 -0.58
C TYR A 121 -5.58 8.77 -0.68
N LEU A 122 -5.15 8.35 -1.86
CA LEU A 122 -3.80 7.81 -2.05
C LEU A 122 -2.72 8.86 -1.72
N GLU A 123 -2.97 10.12 -2.08
CA GLU A 123 -2.15 11.26 -1.66
C GLU A 123 -2.18 11.46 -0.13
N LYS A 124 -3.36 11.40 0.49
CA LYS A 124 -3.49 11.49 1.96
C LYS A 124 -2.85 10.33 2.72
N PHE A 125 -2.76 9.14 2.12
CA PHE A 125 -1.99 8.02 2.66
C PHE A 125 -0.48 8.20 2.47
N GLY A 126 -0.05 9.22 1.72
CA GLY A 126 1.36 9.52 1.44
C GLY A 126 2.02 8.49 0.54
N ILE A 127 1.28 7.86 -0.39
CA ILE A 127 1.79 6.79 -1.25
C ILE A 127 2.81 7.31 -2.28
N PHE A 128 2.64 8.57 -2.72
CA PHE A 128 3.49 9.17 -3.75
C PHE A 128 4.66 9.98 -3.21
N GLU A 129 4.86 9.97 -1.90
CA GLU A 129 5.91 10.73 -1.22
C GLU A 129 6.70 9.83 -0.27
N LYS A 130 7.92 10.27 0.04
CA LYS A 130 8.75 9.65 1.07
C LYS A 130 8.02 9.71 2.41
N THR A 131 8.15 8.67 3.23
CA THR A 131 7.54 8.64 4.57
C THR A 131 8.21 9.61 5.54
N GLY A 132 9.44 10.04 5.24
CA GLY A 132 10.24 10.92 6.08
C GLY A 132 10.91 10.18 7.23
N ILE A 133 11.02 8.86 7.15
CA ILE A 133 11.80 8.05 8.09
C ILE A 133 13.21 8.63 8.25
N ASP A 134 13.75 8.53 9.46
CA ASP A 134 15.08 9.00 9.85
C ASP A 134 16.24 8.09 9.36
N LEU A 135 16.02 7.40 8.23
CA LEU A 135 17.01 6.58 7.55
C LEU A 135 17.42 7.19 6.22
N GLN A 136 18.68 7.00 5.85
CA GLN A 136 19.20 7.53 4.60
C GLN A 136 18.65 6.78 3.38
N TRP A 137 18.68 7.46 2.24
CA TRP A 137 18.39 6.88 0.92
C TRP A 137 16.96 6.36 0.74
N GLU A 138 16.00 6.82 1.54
CA GLU A 138 14.58 6.54 1.30
C GLU A 138 14.17 6.94 -0.12
N THR A 139 13.43 6.05 -0.79
CA THR A 139 12.88 6.27 -2.13
C THR A 139 11.35 6.35 -2.09
N ALA A 140 10.77 6.92 -3.14
CA ALA A 140 9.33 6.88 -3.39
C ALA A 140 9.13 6.68 -4.89
N PRO A 141 8.38 5.65 -5.32
CA PRO A 141 8.17 5.39 -6.74
C PRO A 141 7.36 6.52 -7.39
N PRO A 142 7.71 6.95 -8.61
CA PRO A 142 7.10 8.11 -9.24
C PRO A 142 5.63 7.88 -9.61
N ASN A 143 5.24 6.62 -9.85
CA ASN A 143 3.90 6.23 -10.28
C ASN A 143 3.41 7.00 -11.53
N THR A 144 4.32 7.21 -12.49
CA THR A 144 4.07 8.04 -13.69
C THR A 144 2.89 7.54 -14.52
N GLU A 145 2.81 6.22 -14.76
CA GLU A 145 1.71 5.61 -15.52
C GLU A 145 0.37 5.78 -14.80
N PHE A 146 0.31 5.47 -13.50
CA PHE A 146 -0.89 5.69 -12.70
C PHE A 146 -1.37 7.15 -12.75
N LYS A 147 -0.43 8.10 -12.65
CA LYS A 147 -0.71 9.54 -12.68
C LYS A 147 -1.15 10.06 -14.05
N GLN A 148 -1.10 9.27 -15.12
CA GLN A 148 -1.78 9.62 -16.37
C GLN A 148 -3.30 9.66 -16.21
N GLY A 149 -3.84 8.96 -15.19
CA GLY A 149 -5.23 9.08 -14.78
C GLY A 149 -6.23 8.48 -15.77
N ARG A 150 -5.85 7.43 -16.51
CA ARG A 150 -6.80 6.67 -17.32
C ARG A 150 -7.69 5.84 -16.39
N GLU A 151 -8.92 5.56 -16.81
CA GLU A 151 -9.88 4.72 -16.06
C GLU A 151 -9.24 3.40 -15.60
N ILE A 152 -8.57 2.69 -16.51
CA ILE A 152 -7.90 1.42 -16.21
C ILE A 152 -6.83 1.54 -15.12
N ASN A 153 -6.15 2.68 -15.00
CA ASN A 153 -5.12 2.87 -13.97
C ASN A 153 -5.72 2.87 -12.56
N PHE A 154 -6.88 3.50 -12.38
CA PHE A 154 -7.58 3.51 -11.09
C PHE A 154 -8.17 2.14 -10.77
N VAL A 155 -8.72 1.48 -11.79
CA VAL A 155 -9.29 0.14 -11.69
C VAL A 155 -8.23 -0.86 -11.23
N THR A 156 -7.07 -0.95 -11.88
CA THR A 156 -6.02 -1.89 -11.48
C THR A 156 -5.41 -1.53 -10.13
N ALA A 157 -5.21 -0.22 -9.86
CA ALA A 157 -4.67 0.23 -8.60
C ALA A 157 -5.60 -0.07 -7.42
N SER A 158 -6.92 -0.16 -7.63
CA SER A 158 -7.89 -0.49 -6.58
C SER A 158 -7.58 -1.83 -5.88
N PHE A 159 -6.93 -2.76 -6.59
CA PHE A 159 -6.45 -4.05 -6.06
C PHE A 159 -4.92 -4.19 -6.12
N GLY A 160 -4.20 -3.07 -6.24
CA GLY A 160 -2.76 -2.97 -6.06
C GLY A 160 -1.90 -3.34 -7.27
N GLN A 161 -2.42 -3.25 -8.49
CA GLN A 161 -1.66 -3.44 -9.74
C GLN A 161 -1.54 -2.14 -10.52
N GLY A 162 -0.40 -1.90 -11.18
CA GLY A 162 -0.13 -0.63 -11.87
C GLY A 162 0.07 0.55 -10.90
N ILE A 163 0.31 0.25 -9.62
CA ILE A 163 0.69 1.20 -8.58
C ILE A 163 1.82 0.58 -7.76
N GLU A 164 2.86 1.36 -7.51
CA GLU A 164 4.03 0.93 -6.77
C GLU A 164 4.17 1.69 -5.45
N MET A 165 4.74 1.03 -4.45
CA MET A 165 5.09 1.63 -3.17
C MET A 165 6.25 0.89 -2.52
N THR A 166 6.88 1.48 -1.50
CA THR A 166 7.85 0.77 -0.64
C THR A 166 7.14 0.02 0.48
N PRO A 167 7.74 -1.04 1.06
CA PRO A 167 7.16 -1.73 2.23
C PRO A 167 6.87 -0.79 3.39
N MET A 168 7.72 0.23 3.62
CA MET A 168 7.50 1.25 4.64
C MET A 168 6.26 2.10 4.36
N GLN A 169 6.02 2.52 3.11
CA GLN A 169 4.80 3.25 2.75
C GLN A 169 3.54 2.41 3.01
N LEU A 170 3.58 1.10 2.71
CA LEU A 170 2.45 0.20 2.93
C LEU A 170 2.14 0.08 4.42
N VAL A 171 3.17 -0.20 5.23
CA VAL A 171 3.04 -0.31 6.68
C VAL A 171 2.55 0.99 7.30
N ARG A 172 3.03 2.15 6.83
CA ARG A 172 2.57 3.49 7.25
C ARG A 172 1.08 3.71 6.95
N ALA A 173 0.61 3.30 5.77
CA ALA A 173 -0.82 3.38 5.42
C ALA A 173 -1.68 2.51 6.34
N PHE A 174 -1.22 1.29 6.67
CA PHE A 174 -1.90 0.43 7.65
C PHE A 174 -1.88 1.01 9.07
N CYS A 175 -0.83 1.74 9.46
CA CYS A 175 -0.81 2.46 10.73
C CYS A 175 -1.92 3.50 10.82
N ALA A 176 -2.13 4.27 9.74
CA ALA A 176 -3.22 5.24 9.67
C ALA A 176 -4.59 4.56 9.84
N ILE A 177 -4.80 3.38 9.24
CA ILE A 177 -6.03 2.60 9.45
C ILE A 177 -6.16 2.19 10.93
N ALA A 178 -5.07 1.67 11.52
CA ALA A 178 -5.08 1.15 12.89
C ALA A 178 -5.16 2.22 13.99
N ASN A 179 -4.75 3.47 13.71
CA ASN A 179 -4.64 4.54 14.71
C ASN A 179 -5.75 5.62 14.59
N GLY A 180 -6.84 5.31 13.88
CA GLY A 180 -7.99 6.21 13.73
C GLY A 180 -7.80 7.30 12.67
N GLY A 181 -7.09 6.99 11.59
CA GLY A 181 -6.97 7.83 10.39
C GLY A 181 -5.82 8.84 10.43
N LYS A 182 -4.87 8.71 11.35
CA LYS A 182 -3.76 9.67 11.50
C LYS A 182 -2.50 9.15 10.80
N LEU A 183 -2.08 9.85 9.76
CA LEU A 183 -0.83 9.51 9.09
C LEU A 183 0.37 9.84 10.00
N ILE A 184 1.18 8.82 10.33
CA ILE A 184 2.37 8.98 11.17
C ILE A 184 3.61 9.24 10.34
N ARG A 185 4.69 9.67 10.99
CA ARG A 185 6.04 9.68 10.46
C ARG A 185 6.82 8.55 11.15
N PRO A 186 7.26 7.50 10.43
CA PRO A 186 8.06 6.43 11.03
C PRO A 186 9.39 6.97 11.56
N TYR A 187 9.89 6.44 12.67
CA TYR A 187 11.22 6.80 13.20
C TYR A 187 11.87 5.63 13.95
N LEU A 188 13.21 5.56 13.89
CA LEU A 188 14.03 4.58 14.60
C LEU A 188 14.78 5.21 15.78
N ILE A 189 15.19 6.47 15.67
CA ILE A 189 15.96 7.17 16.70
C ILE A 189 15.00 7.78 17.73
N GLU A 190 14.98 7.23 18.94
CA GLU A 190 14.12 7.73 20.03
C GLU A 190 14.63 9.05 20.63
N THR A 191 15.95 9.20 20.75
CA THR A 191 16.61 10.41 21.25
C THR A 191 18.03 10.48 20.69
N GLN A 192 18.42 11.63 20.12
CA GLN A 192 19.83 11.91 19.88
C GLN A 192 20.45 12.40 21.19
N SER A 193 21.35 11.63 21.79
CA SER A 193 22.25 12.16 22.82
C SER A 193 23.11 13.24 22.15
N LYS A 194 23.06 14.48 22.66
CA LYS A 194 24.03 15.50 22.29
C LYS A 194 25.41 14.96 22.67
N ILE A 195 26.18 14.53 21.69
CA ILE A 195 27.62 14.37 21.87
C ILE A 195 28.13 15.80 22.00
N SER A 196 28.46 16.20 23.22
CA SER A 196 29.21 17.44 23.46
C SER A 196 30.59 17.24 22.86
N ASP A 197 30.87 17.93 21.76
CA ASP A 197 32.23 18.07 21.25
C ASP A 197 33.08 18.72 22.36
N ASN A 198 34.04 17.96 22.90
CA ASN A 198 35.13 18.44 23.75
C ASN A 198 36.37 18.65 22.91
#